data_AF-A0A7W1ZBS5-F1
#
_entry.id   AF-A0A7W1ZBS5-F1
#
_cell.length_a   1.000
_cell.length_b   1.000
_cell.length_c   1.000
_cell.angle_alpha   90.00
_cell.angle_beta   90.00
_cell.angle_gamma   90.00
#
_symmetry.space_group_name_H-M   'P 1'
#
loop_
_entity.id
_entity.type
_entity.pdbx_description
1 polymer ?
#
loop_
_entity_poly.entity_id
_entity_poly.type
_entity_poly.pdbx_seq_one_letter_code
_entity_poly.pdbx_strand_id
1 'polypeptide(L)'
;MKVKIINSSTHAIPAYETIASAGMDLRAALQEAVILKPLERAIIKTGLFIELPIGYEAQVRPRSGLAAKKGITVLNAPGTIDADYRGEIGVILVNLSNDAFTVENGERIAQLVIAKHERAVWVEVESLSETVRGEGGFGSTGLK
;
A
#
# COMPACT_ATOMS: atom_id res chain seq x y z
N MET A 1 19.66 4.47 0.23
CA MET A 1 18.83 4.89 -0.91
C MET A 1 18.28 6.28 -0.62
N LYS A 2 18.12 7.14 -1.63
CA LYS A 2 17.48 8.46 -1.51
C LYS A 2 16.29 8.52 -2.45
N VAL A 3 15.16 9.04 -1.99
CA VAL A 3 13.91 9.21 -2.76
C VAL A 3 13.58 10.70 -2.74
N LYS A 4 13.32 11.31 -3.90
CA LYS A 4 12.88 12.72 -3.93
C LYS A 4 11.38 12.75 -3.61
N ILE A 5 10.96 13.76 -2.87
CA ILE A 5 9.58 13.93 -2.44
C ILE A 5 9.17 15.39 -2.58
N ILE A 6 7.96 15.61 -3.10
CA ILE A 6 7.24 16.88 -2.99
C ILE A 6 6.11 16.65 -1.98
N ASN A 7 5.96 17.59 -1.06
CA ASN A 7 4.89 17.59 -0.08
C ASN A 7 4.10 18.89 -0.22
N SER A 8 2.86 18.78 -0.69
CA SER A 8 1.91 19.89 -0.79
C SER A 8 0.88 19.89 0.35
N SER A 9 1.02 18.99 1.32
CA SER A 9 0.19 18.97 2.53
C SER A 9 0.74 19.88 3.62
N THR A 10 -0.03 20.08 4.70
CA THR A 10 0.42 20.77 5.91
C THR A 10 1.08 19.83 6.92
N HIS A 11 1.22 18.54 6.60
CA HIS A 11 1.76 17.52 7.50
C HIS A 11 3.24 17.27 7.23
N ALA A 12 3.96 16.76 8.23
CA ALA A 12 5.35 16.33 8.03
C ALA A 12 5.45 15.20 7.00
N ILE A 13 6.58 15.12 6.29
CA ILE A 13 6.87 14.00 5.40
C ILE A 13 6.91 12.67 6.18
N PRO A 14 6.59 11.53 5.54
CA PRO A 14 6.64 10.23 6.20
C PRO A 14 8.04 9.91 6.74
N ALA A 15 8.08 9.32 7.92
CA ALA A 15 9.32 8.90 8.59
C ALA A 15 9.16 7.50 9.18
N TYR A 16 10.30 6.83 9.39
CA TYR A 16 10.33 5.56 10.11
C TYR A 16 10.20 5.83 11.60
N GLU A 17 9.11 5.37 12.20
CA GLU A 17 8.80 5.58 13.62
C GLU A 17 9.81 4.91 14.57
N THR A 18 10.46 3.84 14.11
CA THR A 18 11.52 3.14 14.85
C THR A 18 12.63 2.73 13.90
N ILE A 19 13.81 2.42 14.45
CA ILE A 19 14.96 1.94 13.65
C ILE A 19 14.67 0.61 12.92
N ALA A 20 13.69 -0.17 13.39
CA ALA A 20 13.32 -1.46 12.82
C ALA A 20 12.02 -1.41 11.99
N SER A 21 11.41 -0.23 11.83
CA SER A 21 10.17 -0.09 11.05
C SER A 21 10.43 -0.36 9.57
N ALA A 22 9.64 -1.25 8.97
CA ALA A 22 9.72 -1.55 7.53
C ALA A 22 9.08 -0.47 6.65
N GLY A 23 8.08 0.23 7.18
CA GLY A 23 7.32 1.25 6.46
C GLY A 23 7.20 2.56 7.23
N MET A 24 6.72 3.59 6.52
CA MET A 24 6.48 4.94 7.01
C MET A 24 5.00 5.25 6.96
N ASP A 25 4.42 5.80 8.03
CA ASP A 25 2.99 6.10 8.07
C ASP A 25 2.64 7.22 7.04
N LEU A 26 1.59 6.99 6.26
CA LEU A 26 1.00 7.98 5.34
C LEU A 26 -0.19 8.66 6.01
N ARG A 27 -0.25 9.99 5.88
CA ARG A 27 -1.33 10.80 6.44
C ARG A 27 -2.31 11.25 5.36
N ALA A 28 -3.58 11.35 5.73
CA ALA A 28 -4.60 11.98 4.89
C ALA A 28 -4.31 13.49 4.78
N ALA A 29 -4.36 14.03 3.57
CA ALA A 29 -4.32 15.46 3.31
C ALA A 29 -5.68 15.88 2.71
N LEU A 30 -6.57 16.35 3.57
CA LEU A 30 -7.97 16.61 3.24
C LEU A 30 -8.36 18.05 3.59
N GLN A 31 -9.23 18.64 2.77
CA GLN A 31 -9.89 19.91 3.10
C GLN A 31 -11.06 19.68 4.07
N GLU A 32 -11.81 18.59 3.87
CA GLU A 32 -12.95 18.17 4.69
C GLU A 32 -12.83 16.67 5.00
N ALA A 33 -13.40 16.25 6.13
CA ALA A 33 -13.42 14.85 6.52
C ALA A 33 -14.19 13.99 5.52
N VAL A 34 -13.73 12.75 5.30
CA VAL A 34 -14.39 11.79 4.41
C VAL A 34 -15.00 10.67 5.23
N ILE A 35 -16.31 10.47 5.10
CA ILE A 35 -17.02 9.38 5.77
C ILE A 35 -17.11 8.18 4.82
N LEU A 36 -16.66 7.01 5.29
CA LEU A 36 -16.82 5.73 4.63
C LEU A 36 -17.89 4.92 5.38
N LYS A 37 -19.07 4.75 4.78
CA LYS A 37 -20.07 3.81 5.30
C LYS A 37 -19.62 2.35 5.07
N PRO A 38 -20.28 1.36 5.69
CA PRO A 38 -20.02 -0.04 5.39
C PRO A 38 -19.99 -0.32 3.88
N LEU A 39 -18.93 -1.00 3.43
CA LEU A 39 -18.64 -1.36 2.04
C LEU A 39 -18.35 -0.19 1.07
N GLU A 40 -18.34 1.05 1.56
CA GLU A 40 -17.89 2.19 0.75
C GLU A 40 -16.37 2.25 0.65
N ARG A 41 -15.91 2.92 -0.40
CA ARG A 41 -14.50 3.11 -0.74
C ARG A 41 -14.26 4.52 -1.26
N ALA A 42 -13.11 5.08 -0.93
CA ALA A 42 -12.67 6.36 -1.46
C ALA A 42 -11.16 6.37 -1.67
N ILE A 43 -10.72 7.21 -2.60
CA ILE A 43 -9.30 7.54 -2.76
C ILE A 43 -9.00 8.69 -1.82
N ILE A 44 -8.26 8.41 -0.74
CA ILE A 44 -7.82 9.43 0.21
C ILE A 44 -6.48 9.98 -0.25
N LYS A 45 -6.45 11.29 -0.48
CA LYS A 45 -5.28 12.05 -0.93
C LYS A 45 -4.27 12.23 0.21
N THR A 46 -2.99 12.32 -0.15
CA THR A 46 -1.88 12.45 0.82
C THR A 46 -1.12 13.75 0.67
N GLY A 47 -1.27 14.47 -0.46
CA GLY A 47 -0.45 15.62 -0.81
C GLY A 47 1.02 15.27 -1.07
N LEU A 48 1.35 13.99 -1.27
CA LEU A 48 2.71 13.52 -1.48
C LEU A 48 2.91 13.06 -2.91
N PHE A 49 4.07 13.41 -3.47
CA PHE A 49 4.54 12.99 -4.79
C PHE A 49 5.97 12.52 -4.63
N ILE A 50 6.32 11.40 -5.24
CA ILE A 50 7.66 10.80 -5.08
C ILE A 50 8.30 10.50 -6.43
N GLU A 51 9.63 10.42 -6.42
CA GLU A 51 10.43 9.92 -7.51
C GLU A 51 11.30 8.78 -6.98
N LEU A 52 10.97 7.56 -7.41
CA LEU A 52 11.73 6.36 -7.07
C LEU A 52 12.79 6.08 -8.14
N PRO A 53 13.93 5.50 -7.76
CA PRO A 53 14.87 4.93 -8.73
C PRO A 53 14.27 3.70 -9.43
N ILE A 54 14.66 3.48 -10.69
CA ILE A 54 14.30 2.26 -11.44
C ILE A 54 14.76 1.01 -10.68
N GLY A 55 13.91 -0.03 -10.65
CA GLY A 55 14.13 -1.28 -9.91
C GLY A 55 13.53 -1.26 -8.50
N TYR A 56 12.81 -0.19 -8.15
CA TYR A 56 12.09 -0.05 -6.90
C TYR A 56 10.64 0.35 -7.14
N GLU A 57 9.77 -0.13 -6.27
CA GLU A 57 8.39 0.30 -6.14
C GLU A 57 8.16 0.80 -4.72
N ALA A 58 7.13 1.61 -4.54
CA ALA A 58 6.59 1.87 -3.20
C ALA A 58 5.25 1.16 -3.04
N GLN A 59 5.10 0.46 -1.92
CA GLN A 59 3.94 -0.35 -1.60
C GLN A 59 3.12 0.33 -0.51
N VAL A 60 1.89 0.74 -0.84
CA VAL A 60 0.91 1.24 0.11
C VAL A 60 0.23 0.05 0.78
N ARG A 61 0.46 -0.12 2.08
CA ARG A 61 -0.03 -1.25 2.87
C ARG A 61 -1.00 -0.78 3.98
N PRO A 62 -1.94 -1.64 4.41
CA PRO A 62 -2.82 -1.34 5.53
C PRO A 62 -2.04 -1.18 6.85
N ARG A 63 -2.58 -0.40 7.78
CA ARG A 63 -2.10 -0.35 9.18
C ARG A 63 -2.89 -1.38 9.99
N SER A 64 -2.20 -2.27 10.71
CA SER A 64 -2.83 -3.36 11.45
C SER A 64 -3.87 -2.88 12.47
N GLY A 65 -3.62 -1.75 13.13
CA GLY A 65 -4.56 -1.15 14.07
C GLY A 65 -5.89 -0.73 13.44
N LEU A 66 -5.86 -0.14 12.24
CA LEU A 66 -7.06 0.24 11.49
C LEU A 66 -7.81 -1.00 10.98
N ALA A 67 -7.09 -1.99 10.46
CA ALA A 67 -7.66 -3.24 9.97
C ALA A 67 -8.38 -4.00 11.10
N ALA A 68 -7.70 -4.24 12.23
CA ALA A 68 -8.23 -5.06 13.31
C ALA A 68 -9.31 -4.36 14.14
N LYS A 69 -9.20 -3.05 14.39
CA LYS A 69 -10.09 -2.32 15.31
C LYS A 69 -11.24 -1.60 14.61
N LYS A 70 -11.09 -1.27 13.32
CA LYS A 70 -12.04 -0.44 12.56
C LYS A 70 -12.51 -1.08 11.26
N GLY A 71 -12.00 -2.26 10.90
CA GLY A 71 -12.31 -2.92 9.63
C GLY A 71 -11.88 -2.12 8.40
N ILE A 72 -10.92 -1.20 8.55
CA ILE A 72 -10.44 -0.36 7.45
C ILE A 72 -9.18 -0.97 6.86
N THR A 73 -9.19 -1.16 5.54
CA THR A 73 -8.04 -1.65 4.81
C THR A 73 -7.81 -0.86 3.52
N VAL A 74 -6.65 -1.07 2.92
CA VAL A 74 -6.33 -0.57 1.58
C VAL A 74 -6.85 -1.60 0.58
N LEU A 75 -7.80 -1.20 -0.26
CA LEU A 75 -8.55 -2.10 -1.14
C LEU A 75 -7.64 -2.83 -2.15
N ASN A 76 -6.64 -2.14 -2.68
CA ASN A 76 -5.67 -2.68 -3.63
C ASN A 76 -4.37 -3.14 -2.95
N ALA A 77 -4.40 -3.51 -1.65
CA ALA A 77 -3.21 -3.85 -0.90
C ALA A 77 -2.47 -5.10 -1.45
N PRO A 78 -1.13 -5.06 -1.59
CA PRO A 78 -0.30 -3.86 -1.52
C PRO A 78 -0.51 -2.97 -2.76
N GLY A 79 -0.83 -1.69 -2.53
CA GLY A 79 -1.00 -0.72 -3.62
C GLY A 79 0.37 -0.36 -4.21
N THR A 80 0.53 -0.49 -5.52
CA THR A 80 1.82 -0.30 -6.20
C THR A 80 1.97 1.14 -6.69
N ILE A 81 3.09 1.77 -6.36
CA ILE A 81 3.53 3.06 -6.91
C ILE A 81 4.79 2.82 -7.73
N ASP A 82 4.68 2.99 -9.04
CA ASP A 82 5.75 2.76 -10.01
C ASP A 82 6.83 3.84 -9.97
N ALA A 83 8.04 3.50 -10.44
CA ALA A 83 9.18 4.41 -10.42
C ALA A 83 9.06 5.61 -11.38
N ASP A 84 8.25 5.50 -12.42
CA ASP A 84 7.93 6.57 -13.37
C ASP A 84 6.67 7.37 -12.98
N TYR A 85 5.96 6.96 -11.92
CA TYR A 85 4.82 7.72 -11.42
C TYR A 85 5.28 9.05 -10.79
N ARG A 86 4.64 10.15 -11.21
CA ARG A 86 4.86 11.51 -10.64
C ARG A 86 3.57 12.17 -10.20
N GLY A 87 2.46 11.43 -10.20
CA GLY A 87 1.20 11.91 -9.66
C GLY A 87 1.19 11.86 -8.13
N GLU A 88 0.08 12.32 -7.58
CA GLU A 88 -0.14 12.32 -6.14
C GLU A 88 -0.43 10.90 -5.63
N ILE A 89 0.25 10.48 -4.58
CA ILE A 89 -0.04 9.20 -3.91
C ILE A 89 -1.44 9.26 -3.30
N GLY A 90 -2.32 8.38 -3.80
CA GLY A 90 -3.65 8.15 -3.25
C GLY A 90 -3.72 6.82 -2.52
N VAL A 91 -4.42 6.80 -1.38
CA VAL A 91 -4.71 5.58 -0.61
C VAL A 91 -6.14 5.16 -0.88
N ILE A 92 -6.36 4.01 -1.52
CA ILE A 92 -7.71 3.50 -1.80
C ILE A 92 -8.21 2.78 -0.55
N LEU A 93 -8.90 3.49 0.34
CA LEU A 93 -9.47 2.89 1.55
C LEU A 93 -10.83 2.24 1.23
N VAL A 94 -11.09 1.12 1.89
CA VAL A 94 -12.41 0.47 1.93
C VAL A 94 -12.78 0.19 3.39
N ASN A 95 -14.05 0.40 3.72
CA ASN A 95 -14.60 0.04 5.01
C ASN A 95 -15.29 -1.32 4.95
N LEU A 96 -14.71 -2.33 5.62
CA LEU A 96 -15.25 -3.68 5.72
C LEU A 96 -15.94 -3.95 7.08
N SER A 97 -16.11 -2.92 7.91
CA SER A 97 -16.86 -3.01 9.15
C SER A 97 -18.35 -2.70 8.95
N ASN A 98 -19.13 -2.88 10.01
CA ASN A 98 -20.56 -2.52 10.05
C ASN A 98 -20.80 -1.08 10.52
N ASP A 99 -19.76 -0.36 10.95
CA ASP A 99 -19.85 1.00 11.46
C ASP A 99 -19.30 2.00 10.44
N ALA A 100 -19.83 3.22 10.42
CA ALA A 100 -19.23 4.28 9.62
C ALA A 100 -17.84 4.67 10.17
N PHE A 101 -16.90 4.93 9.28
CA PHE A 101 -15.56 5.40 9.62
C PHE A 101 -15.31 6.77 9.02
N THR A 102 -14.89 7.72 9.85
CA THR A 102 -14.56 9.08 9.41
C THR A 102 -13.04 9.21 9.31
N VAL A 103 -12.56 9.54 8.12
CA VAL A 103 -11.16 9.85 7.85
C VAL A 103 -10.95 11.35 8.08
N GLU A 104 -10.14 11.69 9.08
CA GLU A 104 -9.82 13.08 9.40
C GLU A 104 -8.54 13.55 8.71
N ASN A 105 -8.42 14.85 8.46
CA ASN A 105 -7.17 15.42 7.95
C ASN A 105 -6.02 15.18 8.93
N GLY A 106 -4.88 14.68 8.43
CA GLY A 106 -3.69 14.36 9.22
C GLY A 106 -3.71 12.99 9.89
N GLU A 107 -4.81 12.24 9.79
CA GLU A 107 -4.88 10.88 10.31
C GLU A 107 -3.94 9.95 9.55
N ARG A 108 -3.29 9.03 10.27
CA ARG A 108 -2.39 8.03 9.67
C ARG A 108 -3.23 6.86 9.14
N ILE A 109 -3.38 6.78 7.82
CA ILE A 109 -4.36 5.91 7.15
C ILE A 109 -3.76 4.66 6.51
N ALA A 110 -2.48 4.69 6.16
CA ALA A 110 -1.76 3.59 5.54
C ALA A 110 -0.28 3.68 5.91
N GLN A 111 0.53 2.73 5.45
CA GLN A 111 1.98 2.80 5.54
C GLN A 111 2.62 2.53 4.17
N LEU A 112 3.74 3.19 3.90
CA LEU A 112 4.50 3.05 2.66
C LEU A 112 5.76 2.22 2.93
N VAL A 113 5.96 1.14 2.18
CA VAL A 113 7.18 0.32 2.19
C VAL A 113 7.87 0.45 0.85
N ILE A 114 9.17 0.76 0.82
CA ILE A 114 9.94 0.77 -0.43
C ILE A 114 10.52 -0.63 -0.65
N ALA A 115 10.20 -1.25 -1.78
CA ALA A 115 10.61 -2.61 -2.11
C ALA A 115 11.44 -2.60 -3.40
N LYS A 116 12.49 -3.43 -3.45
CA LYS A 116 13.20 -3.73 -4.70
C LYS A 116 12.39 -4.79 -5.46
N HIS A 117 12.24 -4.61 -6.76
CA HIS A 117 11.67 -5.61 -7.65
C HIS A 117 12.61 -5.89 -8.82
N GLU A 118 12.41 -7.01 -9.49
CA GLU A 118 13.12 -7.36 -10.72
C GLU A 118 12.22 -7.11 -11.94
N ARG A 119 12.83 -7.00 -13.12
CA ARG A 119 12.11 -6.95 -14.39
C ARG A 119 12.36 -8.25 -15.15
N ALA A 120 11.33 -9.07 -15.28
CA ALA A 120 11.43 -10.32 -16.02
C ALA A 120 11.49 -10.07 -17.54
N VAL A 121 12.18 -10.95 -18.24
CA VAL A 121 12.10 -11.12 -19.70
C VAL A 121 11.48 -12.49 -19.94
N TRP A 122 10.38 -12.54 -20.68
CA TRP A 122 9.68 -13.79 -20.96
C TRP A 122 10.46 -14.63 -21.98
N VAL A 123 10.52 -15.94 -21.74
CA VAL A 123 11.04 -16.94 -22.68
C VAL A 123 9.96 -18.01 -22.82
N GLU A 124 9.34 -18.08 -24.00
CA GLU A 124 8.30 -19.04 -24.31
C GLU A 124 8.91 -20.43 -24.57
N VAL A 125 8.35 -21.48 -23.95
CA VAL A 125 8.85 -22.86 -24.02
C VAL A 125 7.69 -23.85 -24.06
N GLU A 126 7.92 -25.05 -24.61
CA GLU A 126 6.89 -26.10 -24.69
C GLU A 126 6.73 -26.89 -23.38
N SER A 127 7.72 -26.88 -22.49
CA SER A 127 7.67 -27.58 -21.20
C SER A 127 8.53 -26.90 -20.13
N LEU A 128 8.17 -27.14 -18.86
CA LEU A 128 8.92 -26.68 -17.69
C LEU A 128 9.64 -27.86 -17.03
N SER A 129 10.72 -27.57 -16.29
CA SER A 129 11.40 -28.59 -15.47
C SER A 129 10.53 -29.06 -14.31
N GLU A 130 10.62 -30.35 -13.97
CA GLU A 130 9.92 -30.90 -12.81
C GLU A 130 10.47 -30.35 -11.49
N THR A 131 9.58 -30.22 -10.50
CA THR A 131 9.95 -29.86 -9.12
C THR A 131 9.18 -30.74 -8.15
N VAL A 132 9.65 -30.87 -6.90
CA VAL A 132 8.96 -31.61 -5.83
C VAL A 132 7.52 -31.12 -5.62
N ARG A 133 7.27 -29.81 -5.83
CA ARG A 133 5.93 -29.23 -5.69
C ARG A 133 5.06 -29.46 -6.93
N GLY A 134 5.65 -29.50 -8.12
CA GLY A 134 4.93 -29.62 -9.39
C GLY A 134 3.78 -28.63 -9.51
N GLU A 135 2.61 -29.13 -9.89
CA GLU A 135 1.36 -28.36 -10.07
C GLU A 135 0.59 -28.13 -8.74
N GLY A 136 1.13 -28.54 -7.59
CA GLY A 136 0.46 -28.41 -6.30
C GLY A 136 0.29 -26.96 -5.82
N GLY A 137 -0.96 -26.51 -5.66
CA GLY A 137 -1.33 -25.18 -5.16
C GLY A 137 -2.55 -25.19 -4.23
N PHE A 138 -2.96 -24.01 -3.75
CA PHE A 138 -4.22 -23.82 -2.98
C PHE A 138 -4.41 -24.74 -1.75
N GLY A 139 -3.38 -24.89 -0.92
CA GLY A 139 -3.45 -25.75 0.27
C GLY A 139 -3.09 -27.21 0.01
N SER A 140 -2.41 -27.52 -1.11
CA SER A 140 -1.95 -28.87 -1.47
C SER A 140 -1.05 -29.57 -0.45
N THR A 141 -0.49 -28.84 0.52
CA THR A 141 0.31 -29.40 1.64
C THR A 141 -0.49 -29.54 2.93
N GLY A 142 -1.76 -29.14 2.94
CA GLY A 142 -2.63 -29.20 4.10
C GLY A 142 -3.30 -30.55 4.23
N LEU A 143 -2.72 -31.42 5.06
CA LEU A 143 -3.51 -32.40 5.80
C LEU A 143 -4.29 -31.63 6.88
N LYS A 144 -5.57 -31.95 7.07
CA LYS A 144 -6.25 -31.56 8.31
C LYS A 144 -5.53 -32.13 9.52
#